data_AF-T2JJB5-F1
#
_entry.id   AF-T2JJB5-F1
#
_cell.length_a   1.000
_cell.length_b   1.000
_cell.length_c   1.000
_cell.angle_alpha   90.00
_cell.angle_beta   90.00
_cell.angle_gamma   90.00
#
_symmetry.space_group_name_H-M   'P 1'
#
loop_
_entity.id
_entity.type
_entity.pdbx_description
1 polymer ?
#
loop_
_entity_poly.entity_id
_entity_poly.type
_entity_poly.pdbx_seq_one_letter_code
_entity_poly.pdbx_strand_id
1 'polypeptide(L)'
;MLAPLVNNRYQSAQEVLDDLQTIIETVEPIASENNTENVSNIPRCKPTFVTPDIPPRRKRKKTKKTNKELSGNIAIIGPASGKTTYLATFGYFTNVVINTILESISPANDNSEYLAEQTEYILLSQSQFEPSRTQTTIAIIPFYYYTYSMKSRNLFNDNIKKIPVVFRDYSEYYFNVLSNNENANSKNLTDFIRDTTGINDKGILLLVDGNLPREDEQISNALKNLQPHILAEHQQRIALVFSMFETPKLQQYRKNVEKFAEIFFPQTVNALDDLIEYKNCDVAYFACSAFGFLEEDGKLVPNVDHIHYINHEILSHWGVIKDPKHWKPFGVVAPVYWLLTGEHDKRLLKI
;
A
#
# COMPACT_ATOMS: atom_id res chain seq x y z
N MET A 1 23.29 35.82 7.37
CA MET A 1 24.55 36.17 6.70
C MET A 1 25.43 34.92 6.79
N LEU A 2 25.52 34.13 5.72
CA LEU A 2 26.59 33.18 5.39
C LEU A 2 26.19 32.50 4.06
N ALA A 3 27.06 32.66 3.05
CA ALA A 3 26.95 32.13 1.70
C ALA A 3 27.67 30.76 1.58
N PRO A 4 27.46 30.01 0.49
CA PRO A 4 27.74 28.56 0.40
C PRO A 4 29.11 28.24 -0.23
N LEU A 5 29.61 27.02 0.02
CA LEU A 5 30.65 26.38 -0.77
C LEU A 5 29.99 25.40 -1.75
N VAL A 6 29.98 25.80 -3.01
CA VAL A 6 29.52 25.05 -4.18
C VAL A 6 30.59 24.04 -4.60
N ASN A 7 30.16 22.82 -4.96
CA ASN A 7 30.93 21.98 -5.88
C ASN A 7 29.97 21.52 -7.00
N ASN A 8 30.07 22.21 -8.13
CA ASN A 8 29.26 22.06 -9.33
C ASN A 8 29.35 20.65 -9.95
N ARG A 9 28.21 20.03 -10.19
CA ARG A 9 27.95 19.25 -11.41
C ARG A 9 26.58 19.67 -11.93
N TYR A 10 26.48 19.89 -13.24
CA TYR A 10 25.40 20.55 -14.01
C TYR A 10 25.53 22.08 -14.09
N GLN A 11 25.82 22.59 -15.30
CA GLN A 11 26.16 23.99 -15.53
C GLN A 11 24.98 24.85 -16.01
N SER A 12 23.80 24.28 -16.27
CA SER A 12 22.60 25.10 -16.46
C SER A 12 21.30 24.31 -16.30
N ALA A 13 20.22 25.02 -15.93
CA ALA A 13 18.85 24.49 -15.94
C ALA A 13 18.37 24.04 -17.33
N GLN A 14 19.07 24.46 -18.40
CA GLN A 14 18.78 24.06 -19.77
C GLN A 14 19.17 22.60 -20.04
N GLU A 15 20.27 22.11 -19.48
CA GLU A 15 20.69 20.69 -19.62
C GLU A 15 19.66 19.73 -19.01
N VAL A 16 19.00 20.13 -17.92
CA VAL A 16 17.95 19.33 -17.27
C VAL A 16 16.66 19.30 -18.10
N LEU A 17 16.33 20.39 -18.78
CA LEU A 17 15.17 20.45 -19.68
C LEU A 17 15.40 19.63 -20.95
N ASP A 18 16.62 19.65 -21.49
CA ASP A 18 16.99 18.89 -22.68
C ASP A 18 16.98 17.36 -22.41
N ASP A 19 17.40 16.92 -21.22
CA ASP A 19 17.30 15.52 -20.79
C ASP A 19 15.83 15.06 -20.59
N LEU A 20 14.98 15.92 -20.03
CA LEU A 20 13.54 15.64 -19.88
C LEU A 20 12.82 15.57 -21.24
N GLN A 21 13.23 16.39 -22.20
CA GLN A 21 12.69 16.39 -23.56
C GLN A 21 13.10 15.13 -24.33
N THR A 22 14.32 14.64 -24.13
CA THR A 22 14.81 13.38 -24.71
C THR A 22 14.05 12.14 -24.18
N ILE A 23 13.62 12.17 -22.91
CA ILE A 23 12.78 11.12 -22.29
C ILE A 23 11.35 11.16 -22.84
N ILE A 24 10.84 12.35 -23.19
CA ILE A 24 9.51 12.52 -23.78
C ILE A 24 9.50 12.08 -25.25
N GLU A 25 10.55 12.38 -26.02
CA GLU A 25 10.66 12.00 -27.44
C GLU A 25 10.93 10.50 -27.66
N THR A 26 11.45 9.79 -26.66
CA THR A 26 11.61 8.32 -26.72
C THR A 26 10.33 7.55 -26.41
N VAL A 27 9.24 8.24 -26.01
CA VAL A 27 7.96 7.62 -25.65
C VAL A 27 6.79 8.38 -26.28
N GLU A 28 6.66 8.30 -27.61
CA GLU A 28 5.37 8.49 -28.29
C GLU A 28 5.16 7.44 -29.41
N PRO A 29 3.90 7.16 -29.79
CA PRO A 29 3.41 5.81 -30.03
C PRO A 29 3.62 5.33 -31.46
N ILE A 30 4.01 4.07 -31.62
CA ILE A 30 3.91 3.36 -32.90
C ILE A 30 2.43 3.09 -33.17
N ALA A 31 1.78 3.97 -33.94
CA ALA A 31 0.57 3.64 -34.68
C ALA A 31 0.47 4.44 -35.99
N SER A 32 0.73 3.71 -37.08
CA SER A 32 -0.05 3.65 -38.34
C SER A 32 0.75 3.94 -39.61
N GLU A 33 1.05 2.88 -40.37
CA GLU A 33 1.03 2.93 -41.84
C GLU A 33 0.40 1.64 -42.36
N ASN A 34 -0.71 1.81 -43.08
CA ASN A 34 -1.31 0.78 -43.92
C ASN A 34 -0.42 0.59 -45.15
N ASN A 35 0.04 -0.64 -45.40
CA ASN A 35 0.34 -1.09 -46.74
C ASN A 35 -0.10 -2.55 -46.90
N THR A 36 -1.08 -2.74 -47.76
CA THR A 36 -1.48 -4.00 -48.36
C THR A 36 -0.36 -4.53 -49.25
N GLU A 37 0.08 -5.77 -49.05
CA GLU A 37 0.18 -6.80 -50.10
C GLU A 37 0.64 -8.16 -49.55
N ASN A 38 0.30 -9.19 -50.32
CA ASN A 38 0.25 -10.62 -49.99
C ASN A 38 1.60 -11.26 -49.58
N VAL A 39 1.54 -12.38 -48.83
CA VAL A 39 1.90 -13.75 -49.31
C VAL A 39 2.18 -14.72 -48.13
N SER A 40 1.28 -15.71 -48.03
CA SER A 40 1.45 -17.14 -47.69
C SER A 40 2.23 -17.66 -46.47
N ASN A 41 1.53 -18.59 -45.78
CA ASN A 41 2.00 -19.87 -45.21
C ASN A 41 2.92 -19.88 -43.98
N ILE A 42 2.29 -19.91 -42.78
CA ILE A 42 2.85 -20.58 -41.58
C ILE A 42 1.69 -21.36 -40.88
N PRO A 43 1.90 -22.61 -40.40
CA PRO A 43 0.82 -23.49 -39.98
C PRO A 43 0.07 -22.99 -38.73
N ARG A 44 -1.27 -23.06 -38.76
CA ARG A 44 -2.12 -22.85 -37.59
C ARG A 44 -2.04 -24.06 -36.66
N CYS A 45 -1.24 -23.99 -35.60
CA CYS A 45 -1.48 -24.81 -34.42
C CYS A 45 -2.70 -24.26 -33.67
N LYS A 46 -3.77 -25.06 -33.58
CA LYS A 46 -4.92 -24.77 -32.70
C LYS A 46 -4.48 -24.95 -31.25
N PRO A 47 -4.69 -23.97 -30.34
CA PRO A 47 -4.57 -24.25 -28.91
C PRO A 47 -5.71 -25.18 -28.49
N THR A 48 -5.37 -26.41 -28.12
CA THR A 48 -6.25 -27.31 -27.39
C THR A 48 -6.31 -26.82 -25.95
N PHE A 49 -7.45 -26.26 -25.52
CA PHE A 49 -7.65 -25.92 -24.12
C PHE A 49 -7.88 -27.20 -23.32
N VAL A 50 -6.88 -27.61 -22.55
CA VAL A 50 -7.02 -28.57 -21.47
C VAL A 50 -7.33 -27.77 -20.21
N THR A 51 -8.53 -27.94 -19.66
CA THR A 51 -8.85 -27.45 -18.31
C THR A 51 -8.05 -28.25 -17.29
N PRO A 52 -7.28 -27.61 -16.39
CA PRO A 52 -6.76 -28.32 -15.23
C PRO A 52 -7.94 -28.70 -14.33
N ASP A 53 -8.06 -29.98 -14.01
CA ASP A 53 -8.99 -30.48 -13.01
C ASP A 53 -8.81 -29.71 -11.71
N ILE A 54 -9.85 -28.98 -11.30
CA ILE A 54 -9.92 -28.32 -10.00
C ILE A 54 -9.88 -29.43 -8.94
N PRO A 55 -8.87 -29.51 -8.07
CA PRO A 55 -8.87 -30.50 -7.01
C PRO A 55 -10.08 -30.26 -6.09
N PRO A 56 -10.75 -31.32 -5.61
CA PRO A 56 -11.94 -31.17 -4.80
C PRO A 56 -11.61 -30.40 -3.52
N ARG A 57 -12.36 -29.32 -3.32
CA ARG A 57 -12.37 -28.44 -2.14
C ARG A 57 -12.29 -29.28 -0.86
N ARG A 58 -11.10 -29.35 -0.23
CA ARG A 58 -10.92 -30.04 1.06
C ARG A 58 -11.88 -29.42 2.08
N LYS A 59 -12.83 -30.21 2.58
CA LYS A 59 -13.70 -29.81 3.69
C LYS A 59 -12.81 -29.54 4.91
N ARG A 60 -12.67 -28.26 5.30
CA ARG A 60 -12.04 -27.84 6.56
C ARG A 60 -12.69 -28.64 7.70
N LYS A 61 -11.88 -29.42 8.43
CA LYS A 61 -12.27 -29.96 9.75
C LYS A 61 -12.60 -28.74 10.63
N LYS A 62 -13.82 -28.69 11.16
CA LYS A 62 -14.22 -27.70 12.16
C LYS A 62 -13.40 -27.93 13.43
N THR A 63 -12.29 -27.23 13.58
CA THR A 63 -11.67 -27.00 14.88
C THR A 63 -12.61 -26.10 15.68
N LYS A 64 -12.90 -26.50 16.93
CA LYS A 64 -13.67 -25.68 17.88
C LYS A 64 -13.01 -24.31 17.97
N LYS A 65 -13.70 -23.26 17.47
CA LYS A 65 -13.34 -21.86 17.73
C LYS A 65 -13.44 -21.66 19.24
N THR A 66 -12.31 -21.66 19.93
CA THR A 66 -12.20 -20.90 21.17
C THR A 66 -12.45 -19.45 20.81
N ASN A 67 -13.33 -18.76 21.54
CA ASN A 67 -13.59 -17.34 21.37
C ASN A 67 -12.37 -16.55 21.83
N LYS A 68 -11.27 -16.60 21.07
CA LYS A 68 -10.17 -15.66 21.23
C LYS A 68 -10.74 -14.30 20.83
N GLU A 69 -10.68 -13.33 21.75
CA GLU A 69 -11.01 -11.94 21.41
C GLU A 69 -10.17 -11.53 20.22
N LEU A 70 -10.85 -10.95 19.22
CA LEU A 70 -10.19 -10.55 17.99
C LEU A 70 -9.39 -9.29 18.28
N SER A 71 -8.08 -9.37 18.13
CA SER A 71 -7.13 -8.25 18.17
C SER A 71 -6.12 -8.43 17.04
N GLY A 72 -5.42 -7.37 16.66
CA GLY A 72 -4.40 -7.48 15.63
C GLY A 72 -3.24 -6.52 15.79
N ASN A 73 -2.08 -6.99 15.39
CA ASN A 73 -0.88 -6.18 15.23
C ASN A 73 -0.57 -6.10 13.74
N ILE A 74 -0.44 -4.89 13.20
CA ILE A 74 -0.21 -4.67 11.77
C ILE A 74 1.12 -3.95 11.58
N ALA A 75 2.03 -4.59 10.85
CA ALA A 75 3.24 -3.96 10.38
C ALA A 75 2.97 -3.29 9.02
N ILE A 76 3.18 -1.97 8.95
CA ILE A 76 3.13 -1.22 7.68
C ILE A 76 4.56 -1.14 7.17
N ILE A 77 4.80 -1.77 6.02
CA ILE A 77 6.12 -1.83 5.37
C ILE A 77 5.99 -1.43 3.90
N GLY A 78 7.11 -1.09 3.26
CA GLY A 78 7.16 -0.73 1.86
C GLY A 78 8.18 0.37 1.57
N PRO A 79 8.43 0.68 0.28
CA PRO A 79 9.26 1.80 -0.16
C PRO A 79 8.62 3.15 0.23
N ALA A 80 9.10 4.28 -0.29
CA ALA A 80 8.53 5.62 -0.06
C ALA A 80 7.10 5.82 -0.64
N SER A 81 6.13 5.03 -0.19
CA SER A 81 4.76 4.91 -0.75
C SER A 81 3.67 5.67 0.01
N GLY A 82 4.04 6.53 0.97
CA GLY A 82 3.09 7.32 1.77
C GLY A 82 2.52 6.60 3.00
N LYS A 83 3.30 5.73 3.65
CA LYS A 83 2.87 4.92 4.82
C LYS A 83 2.30 5.74 5.98
N THR A 84 2.99 6.80 6.39
CA THR A 84 2.51 7.71 7.44
C THR A 84 1.22 8.41 7.01
N THR A 85 1.13 8.87 5.76
CA THR A 85 -0.08 9.50 5.20
C THR A 85 -1.26 8.51 5.16
N TYR A 86 -1.01 7.24 4.82
CA TYR A 86 -2.01 6.18 4.90
C TYR A 86 -2.53 6.02 6.34
N LEU A 87 -1.63 5.92 7.31
CA LEU A 87 -2.01 5.72 8.71
C LEU A 87 -2.70 6.94 9.32
N ALA A 88 -2.26 8.15 8.95
CA ALA A 88 -2.94 9.41 9.26
C ALA A 88 -4.37 9.41 8.72
N THR A 89 -4.53 9.07 7.43
CA THR A 89 -5.84 8.96 6.78
C THR A 89 -6.72 7.89 7.44
N PHE A 90 -6.15 6.78 7.89
CA PHE A 90 -6.88 5.78 8.68
C PHE A 90 -7.43 6.39 9.97
N GLY A 91 -6.62 7.21 10.66
CA GLY A 91 -7.01 8.00 11.82
C GLY A 91 -8.07 9.07 11.53
N TYR A 92 -8.13 9.63 10.31
CA TYR A 92 -9.18 10.60 9.94
C TYR A 92 -10.60 10.01 9.97
N PHE A 93 -10.76 8.73 9.65
CA PHE A 93 -12.05 8.04 9.76
C PHE A 93 -12.57 7.90 11.20
N THR A 94 -11.83 8.39 12.20
CA THR A 94 -12.35 8.59 13.57
C THR A 94 -13.46 9.65 13.63
N ASN A 95 -13.43 10.64 12.73
CA ASN A 95 -14.29 11.83 12.76
C ASN A 95 -15.42 11.81 11.71
N VAL A 96 -15.49 10.77 10.86
CA VAL A 96 -16.49 10.67 9.79
C VAL A 96 -17.59 9.69 10.20
N VAL A 97 -18.86 10.10 10.10
CA VAL A 97 -20.00 9.19 10.30
C VAL A 97 -20.11 8.27 9.09
N ILE A 98 -19.80 6.99 9.29
CA ILE A 98 -19.74 6.01 8.20
C ILE A 98 -20.98 5.12 8.25
N ASN A 99 -21.87 5.25 7.26
CA ASN A 99 -23.02 4.36 7.03
C ASN A 99 -22.58 2.98 6.46
N THR A 100 -21.60 2.33 7.07
CA THR A 100 -21.11 1.00 6.66
C THR A 100 -21.12 0.02 7.85
N ILE A 101 -20.46 -1.13 7.69
CA ILE A 101 -20.17 -2.05 8.81
C ILE A 101 -19.18 -1.46 9.81
N LEU A 102 -18.35 -0.52 9.39
CA LEU A 102 -17.52 0.27 10.28
C LEU A 102 -18.40 1.31 10.94
N GLU A 103 -18.43 1.31 12.26
CA GLU A 103 -19.15 2.30 13.06
C GLU A 103 -18.23 3.45 13.48
N SER A 104 -17.05 3.12 14.00
CA SER A 104 -16.05 4.11 14.37
C SER A 104 -14.65 3.51 14.40
N ILE A 105 -13.68 4.39 14.20
CA ILE A 105 -12.28 4.19 14.57
C ILE A 105 -12.02 5.16 15.71
N SER A 106 -11.27 4.77 16.74
CA SER A 106 -10.95 5.68 17.84
C SER A 106 -9.50 5.47 18.26
N PRO A 107 -8.70 6.53 18.41
CA PRO A 107 -7.36 6.41 18.96
C PRO A 107 -7.42 5.90 20.41
N ALA A 108 -6.39 5.19 20.83
CA ALA A 108 -6.32 4.51 22.13
C ALA A 108 -4.94 4.64 22.81
N ASN A 109 -4.06 5.47 22.27
CA ASN A 109 -2.82 5.93 22.92
C ASN A 109 -2.39 7.32 22.41
N ASP A 110 -1.51 7.99 23.15
CA ASP A 110 -1.01 9.34 22.84
C ASP A 110 -0.49 9.49 21.40
N ASN A 111 0.23 8.47 20.88
CA ASN A 111 0.74 8.51 19.49
C ASN A 111 -0.39 8.53 18.45
N SER A 112 -1.44 7.72 18.67
CA SER A 112 -2.61 7.68 17.77
C SER A 112 -3.47 8.92 17.90
N GLU A 113 -3.62 9.47 19.10
CA GLU A 113 -4.33 10.73 19.35
C GLU A 113 -3.60 11.88 18.65
N TYR A 114 -2.29 12.01 18.90
CA TYR A 114 -1.46 13.01 18.25
C TYR A 114 -1.52 12.87 16.72
N LEU A 115 -1.41 11.65 16.17
CA LEU A 115 -1.48 11.47 14.72
C LEU A 115 -2.86 11.88 14.16
N ALA A 116 -3.96 11.56 14.84
CA ALA A 116 -5.30 11.95 14.43
C ALA A 116 -5.46 13.49 14.44
N GLU A 117 -5.01 14.16 15.50
CA GLU A 117 -5.00 15.63 15.60
C GLU A 117 -4.14 16.27 14.51
N GLN A 118 -2.92 15.74 14.30
CA GLN A 118 -2.04 16.22 13.25
C GLN A 118 -2.60 15.96 11.86
N THR A 119 -3.40 14.93 11.66
CA THR A 119 -4.04 14.68 10.36
C THR A 119 -5.00 15.82 10.00
N GLU A 120 -5.81 16.25 10.97
CA GLU A 120 -6.71 17.38 10.79
C GLU A 120 -5.92 18.67 10.54
N TYR A 121 -4.84 18.91 11.29
CA TYR A 121 -4.02 20.11 11.09
C TYR A 121 -3.24 20.08 9.77
N ILE A 122 -2.44 19.04 9.52
CA ILE A 122 -1.47 18.96 8.42
C ILE A 122 -2.19 18.73 7.09
N LEU A 123 -3.05 17.71 6.98
CA LEU A 123 -3.66 17.39 5.68
C LEU A 123 -4.70 18.43 5.29
N LEU A 124 -5.50 18.95 6.25
CA LEU A 124 -6.49 19.99 5.93
C LEU A 124 -5.88 21.38 5.75
N SER A 125 -4.68 21.64 6.29
CA SER A 125 -3.92 22.87 5.97
C SER A 125 -3.12 22.77 4.66
N GLN A 126 -3.33 21.71 3.87
CA GLN A 126 -2.62 21.47 2.61
C GLN A 126 -1.10 21.35 2.81
N SER A 127 -0.71 20.68 3.89
CA SER A 127 0.67 20.33 4.23
C SER A 127 0.86 18.80 4.16
N GLN A 128 2.08 18.33 4.40
CA GLN A 128 2.42 16.91 4.36
C GLN A 128 3.14 16.47 5.64
N PHE A 129 2.94 15.20 6.01
CA PHE A 129 3.76 14.54 7.01
C PHE A 129 5.21 14.39 6.54
N GLU A 130 6.16 14.71 7.42
CA GLU A 130 7.56 14.36 7.18
C GLU A 130 7.71 12.85 7.00
N PRO A 131 8.61 12.39 6.12
CA PRO A 131 8.96 10.97 6.05
C PRO A 131 9.34 10.43 7.43
N SER A 132 8.94 9.19 7.75
CA SER A 132 9.27 8.55 9.02
C SER A 132 10.79 8.61 9.20
N ARG A 133 11.24 9.26 10.29
CA ARG A 133 12.67 9.46 10.55
C ARG A 133 13.41 8.12 10.50
N THR A 134 14.64 8.15 10.03
CA THR A 134 15.54 6.97 10.03
C THR A 134 15.90 6.59 11.47
N GLN A 135 14.99 5.90 12.13
CA GLN A 135 15.21 5.28 13.42
C GLN A 135 15.75 3.88 13.14
N THR A 136 16.99 3.63 13.55
CA THR A 136 17.65 2.33 13.34
C THR A 136 17.33 1.33 14.44
N THR A 137 16.76 1.79 15.56
CA THR A 137 16.36 0.96 16.69
C THR A 137 14.85 0.75 16.71
N ILE A 138 14.39 -0.49 16.75
CA ILE A 138 12.93 -0.78 16.68
C ILE A 138 12.18 -0.37 17.94
N ALA A 139 12.84 -0.44 19.09
CA ALA A 139 12.22 -0.10 20.38
C ALA A 139 11.75 1.37 20.47
N ILE A 140 12.29 2.26 19.64
CA ILE A 140 11.90 3.67 19.60
C ILE A 140 10.86 3.98 18.52
N ILE A 141 10.55 3.01 17.63
CA ILE A 141 9.51 3.18 16.62
C ILE A 141 8.16 3.28 17.32
N PRO A 142 7.42 4.38 17.13
CA PRO A 142 6.12 4.57 17.76
C PRO A 142 5.16 3.47 17.30
N PHE A 143 4.31 3.03 18.23
CA PHE A 143 3.15 2.21 17.91
C PHE A 143 1.90 3.09 18.01
N TYR A 144 0.97 2.87 17.08
CA TYR A 144 -0.30 3.60 17.03
C TYR A 144 -1.41 2.62 17.36
N TYR A 145 -2.13 2.89 18.45
CA TYR A 145 -3.16 1.99 18.93
C TYR A 145 -4.54 2.55 18.64
N TYR A 146 -5.38 1.78 17.94
CA TYR A 146 -6.76 2.15 17.65
C TYR A 146 -7.74 1.09 18.13
N THR A 147 -8.95 1.53 18.46
CA THR A 147 -10.12 0.66 18.61
C THR A 147 -10.98 0.74 17.36
N TYR A 148 -11.19 -0.41 16.73
CA TYR A 148 -11.98 -0.57 15.50
C TYR A 148 -13.36 -1.15 15.84
N SER A 149 -14.41 -0.33 15.75
CA SER A 149 -15.78 -0.70 16.14
C SER A 149 -16.61 -1.10 14.93
N MET A 150 -17.17 -2.30 14.97
CA MET A 150 -17.88 -2.90 13.85
C MET A 150 -19.28 -3.36 14.21
N LYS A 151 -20.25 -3.07 13.33
CA LYS A 151 -21.60 -3.62 13.42
C LYS A 151 -21.58 -5.10 13.06
N SER A 152 -22.05 -5.95 13.97
CA SER A 152 -22.25 -7.37 13.70
C SER A 152 -23.35 -7.58 12.66
N ARG A 153 -23.14 -8.49 11.70
CA ARG A 153 -24.12 -8.82 10.64
C ARG A 153 -25.24 -9.77 11.12
N ASN A 154 -25.76 -9.60 12.34
CA ASN A 154 -26.87 -10.43 12.82
C ASN A 154 -28.19 -9.66 12.70
N LEU A 155 -29.10 -10.18 11.86
CA LEU A 155 -30.46 -9.66 11.58
C LEU A 155 -31.35 -9.41 12.81
N PHE A 156 -30.92 -9.84 14.00
CA PHE A 156 -31.71 -9.81 15.23
C PHE A 156 -30.96 -9.22 16.44
N ASN A 157 -29.72 -8.74 16.27
CA ASN A 157 -29.00 -8.06 17.34
C ASN A 157 -27.88 -7.16 16.78
N ASP A 158 -28.04 -5.85 16.95
CA ASP A 158 -27.02 -4.83 16.67
C ASP A 158 -25.95 -4.85 17.76
N ASN A 159 -25.15 -5.92 17.81
CA ASN A 159 -23.99 -5.97 18.68
C ASN A 159 -22.79 -5.33 17.98
N ILE A 160 -22.21 -4.34 18.64
CA ILE A 160 -20.99 -3.67 18.21
C ILE A 160 -19.81 -4.48 18.72
N LYS A 161 -18.98 -4.97 17.78
CA LYS A 161 -17.73 -5.63 18.11
C LYS A 161 -16.59 -4.62 18.08
N LYS A 162 -15.93 -4.41 19.22
CA LYS A 162 -14.72 -3.61 19.33
C LYS A 162 -13.50 -4.50 19.13
N ILE A 163 -12.62 -4.13 18.21
CA ILE A 163 -11.42 -4.87 17.84
C ILE A 163 -10.23 -3.95 18.09
N PRO A 164 -9.36 -4.24 19.08
CA PRO A 164 -8.13 -3.48 19.26
C PRO A 164 -7.13 -3.79 18.15
N VAL A 165 -6.52 -2.75 17.57
CA VAL A 165 -5.57 -2.85 16.47
C VAL A 165 -4.35 -1.97 16.75
N VAL A 166 -3.16 -2.55 16.73
CA VAL A 166 -1.90 -1.84 16.88
C VAL A 166 -1.18 -1.77 15.54
N PHE A 167 -0.76 -0.58 15.13
CA PHE A 167 0.06 -0.38 13.95
C PHE A 167 1.50 -0.03 14.32
N ARG A 168 2.44 -0.52 13.51
CA ARG A 168 3.81 0.01 13.44
C ARG A 168 4.08 0.51 12.03
N ASP A 169 4.42 1.78 11.93
CA ASP A 169 4.88 2.43 10.70
C ASP A 169 6.40 2.30 10.62
N TYR A 170 6.90 1.33 9.84
CA TYR A 170 8.34 1.17 9.65
C TYR A 170 8.83 2.12 8.56
N SER A 171 9.93 2.83 8.81
CA SER A 171 10.55 3.66 7.79
C SER A 171 11.05 2.84 6.60
N GLU A 172 11.22 3.51 5.46
CA GLU A 172 11.76 2.90 4.24
C GLU A 172 13.14 2.26 4.45
N TYR A 173 13.92 2.73 5.41
CA TYR A 173 15.22 2.14 5.77
C TYR A 173 15.12 0.62 6.00
N TYR A 174 14.14 0.17 6.79
CA TYR A 174 13.98 -1.27 7.07
C TYR A 174 13.59 -2.06 5.82
N PHE A 175 12.80 -1.45 4.94
CA PHE A 175 12.40 -2.07 3.68
C PHE A 175 13.60 -2.19 2.72
N ASN A 176 14.46 -1.17 2.64
CA ASN A 176 15.67 -1.20 1.83
C ASN A 176 16.67 -2.24 2.33
N VAL A 177 16.88 -2.31 3.66
CA VAL A 177 17.71 -3.34 4.30
C VAL A 177 17.17 -4.73 3.99
N LEU A 178 15.85 -4.94 4.09
CA LEU A 178 15.20 -6.20 3.75
C LEU A 178 15.33 -6.55 2.26
N SER A 179 15.12 -5.59 1.36
CA SER A 179 15.21 -5.77 -0.10
C SER A 179 16.62 -6.15 -0.54
N ASN A 180 17.61 -5.37 -0.12
CA ASN A 180 18.99 -5.55 -0.58
C ASN A 180 19.71 -6.67 0.17
N ASN A 181 19.05 -7.28 1.16
CA ASN A 181 19.67 -8.19 2.13
C ASN A 181 20.93 -7.58 2.77
N GLU A 182 20.95 -6.26 2.90
CA GLU A 182 22.07 -5.53 3.46
C GLU A 182 22.17 -5.88 4.93
N ASN A 183 23.34 -6.32 5.37
CA ASN A 183 23.54 -6.74 6.75
C ASN A 183 22.54 -7.83 7.19
N ALA A 184 22.43 -8.92 6.41
CA ALA A 184 21.65 -10.13 6.73
C ALA A 184 21.76 -10.60 8.19
N ASN A 185 22.91 -10.35 8.82
CA ASN A 185 23.22 -10.71 10.21
C ASN A 185 23.16 -9.54 11.20
N SER A 186 22.63 -8.38 10.80
CA SER A 186 22.46 -7.25 11.71
C SER A 186 21.36 -7.53 12.72
N LYS A 187 21.59 -7.09 13.95
CA LYS A 187 20.58 -7.09 14.99
C LYS A 187 19.31 -6.33 14.57
N ASN A 188 19.47 -5.22 13.82
CA ASN A 188 18.35 -4.40 13.36
C ASN A 188 17.43 -5.17 12.39
N LEU A 189 17.98 -5.86 11.39
CA LEU A 189 17.19 -6.69 10.47
C LEU A 189 16.54 -7.87 11.20
N THR A 190 17.29 -8.53 12.09
CA THR A 190 16.76 -9.66 12.88
C THR A 190 15.60 -9.22 13.77
N ASP A 191 15.75 -8.11 14.48
CA ASP A 191 14.70 -7.56 15.33
C ASP A 191 13.49 -7.09 14.49
N PHE A 192 13.72 -6.55 13.28
CA PHE A 192 12.67 -6.08 12.35
C PHE A 192 11.83 -7.23 11.85
N ILE A 193 12.49 -8.27 11.35
CA ILE A 193 11.85 -9.50 10.90
C ILE A 193 11.06 -10.12 12.06
N ARG A 194 11.67 -10.28 13.24
CA ARG A 194 10.97 -10.82 14.41
C ARG A 194 9.75 -10.00 14.79
N ASP A 195 9.83 -8.68 14.69
CA ASP A 195 8.69 -7.82 15.02
C ASP A 195 7.64 -7.75 13.89
N THR A 196 7.99 -8.13 12.67
CA THR A 196 7.07 -8.13 11.52
C THR A 196 6.38 -9.50 11.32
N THR A 197 7.09 -10.61 11.53
CA THR A 197 6.63 -11.99 11.27
C THR A 197 6.44 -12.84 12.53
N GLY A 198 6.71 -12.28 13.72
CA GLY A 198 6.69 -13.01 14.98
C GLY A 198 5.30 -13.52 15.41
N ILE A 199 5.33 -14.44 16.38
CA ILE A 199 4.16 -15.04 17.05
C ILE A 199 3.27 -13.91 17.58
N ASN A 200 2.02 -13.78 17.07
CA ASN A 200 0.84 -13.07 17.64
C ASN A 200 -0.10 -12.47 16.57
N ASP A 201 -0.59 -13.28 15.62
CA ASP A 201 -1.61 -12.87 14.63
C ASP A 201 -1.28 -11.54 13.92
N LYS A 202 -0.02 -11.39 13.47
CA LYS A 202 0.47 -10.17 12.84
C LYS A 202 0.07 -10.12 11.38
N GLY A 203 -0.63 -9.06 10.98
CA GLY A 203 -0.88 -8.75 9.58
C GLY A 203 0.26 -7.90 9.01
N ILE A 204 0.61 -8.11 7.74
CA ILE A 204 1.55 -7.23 7.03
C ILE A 204 0.74 -6.42 6.03
N LEU A 205 0.84 -5.10 6.13
CA LEU A 205 0.35 -4.17 5.12
C LEU A 205 1.56 -3.69 4.31
N LEU A 206 1.72 -4.26 3.12
CA LEU A 206 2.75 -3.87 2.18
C LEU A 206 2.20 -2.75 1.30
N LEU A 207 2.59 -1.51 1.60
CA LEU A 207 2.13 -0.33 0.88
C LEU A 207 3.11 0.01 -0.25
N VAL A 208 2.61 0.13 -1.48
CA VAL A 208 3.40 0.37 -2.70
C VAL A 208 2.81 1.55 -3.46
N ASP A 209 3.63 2.42 -4.04
CA ASP A 209 3.14 3.48 -4.93
C ASP A 209 2.73 2.85 -6.28
N GLY A 210 1.44 2.93 -6.63
CA GLY A 210 0.93 2.40 -7.89
C GLY A 210 1.52 3.08 -9.14
N ASN A 211 2.09 4.28 -9.01
CA ASN A 211 2.73 4.98 -10.12
C ASN A 211 4.19 4.56 -10.36
N LEU A 212 4.78 3.73 -9.48
CA LEU A 212 6.18 3.34 -9.55
C LEU A 212 6.41 1.84 -9.84
N PRO A 213 5.98 1.30 -11.00
CA PRO A 213 6.31 -0.07 -11.43
C PRO A 213 7.81 -0.41 -11.42
N ARG A 214 8.68 0.60 -11.51
CA ARG A 214 10.14 0.43 -11.42
C ARG A 214 10.61 -0.18 -10.08
N GLU A 215 9.78 -0.14 -9.04
CA GLU A 215 10.08 -0.70 -7.72
C GLU A 215 9.75 -2.21 -7.62
N ASP A 216 9.17 -2.81 -8.67
CA ASP A 216 8.72 -4.22 -8.65
C ASP A 216 9.83 -5.20 -8.25
N GLU A 217 11.05 -5.02 -8.75
CA GLU A 217 12.19 -5.86 -8.38
C GLU A 217 12.55 -5.71 -6.88
N GLN A 218 12.61 -4.48 -6.38
CA GLN A 218 12.91 -4.18 -4.98
C GLN A 218 11.88 -4.84 -4.05
N ILE A 219 10.60 -4.73 -4.41
CA ILE A 219 9.50 -5.29 -3.63
C ILE A 219 9.55 -6.83 -3.67
N SER A 220 9.78 -7.42 -4.84
CA SER A 220 9.97 -8.87 -4.99
C SER A 220 11.14 -9.39 -4.14
N ASN A 221 12.27 -8.70 -4.14
CA ASN A 221 13.44 -9.07 -3.34
C ASN A 221 13.15 -8.99 -1.84
N ALA A 222 12.46 -7.95 -1.38
CA ALA A 222 12.06 -7.83 0.02
C ALA A 222 11.16 -8.99 0.47
N LEU A 223 10.18 -9.39 -0.37
CA LEU A 223 9.30 -10.52 -0.10
C LEU A 223 10.05 -11.85 -0.04
N LYS A 224 10.97 -12.09 -0.98
CA LYS A 224 11.84 -13.29 -0.99
C LYS A 224 12.71 -13.36 0.25
N ASN A 225 13.25 -12.23 0.71
CA ASN A 225 14.06 -12.19 1.93
C ASN A 225 13.22 -12.32 3.21
N LEU A 226 11.93 -11.95 3.17
CA LEU A 226 11.00 -12.15 4.28
C LEU A 226 10.52 -13.60 4.40
N GLN A 227 10.36 -14.29 3.27
CA GLN A 227 9.76 -15.63 3.16
C GLN A 227 10.36 -16.69 4.12
N PRO A 228 11.69 -16.81 4.31
CA PRO A 228 12.27 -17.79 5.25
C PRO A 228 11.80 -17.61 6.69
N HIS A 229 11.40 -16.40 7.06
CA HIS A 229 11.07 -16.01 8.41
C HIS A 229 9.58 -16.06 8.74
N ILE A 230 8.74 -16.40 7.77
CA ILE A 230 7.33 -16.67 8.00
C ILE A 230 7.19 -18.10 8.56
N LEU A 231 6.70 -18.15 9.80
CA LEU A 231 6.52 -19.39 10.55
C LEU A 231 5.35 -20.19 9.95
N ALA A 232 5.63 -21.42 9.51
CA ALA A 232 4.62 -22.28 8.86
C ALA A 232 3.44 -22.64 9.79
N GLU A 233 3.65 -22.58 11.10
CA GLU A 233 2.64 -22.91 12.12
C GLU A 233 1.59 -21.80 12.33
N HIS A 234 1.83 -20.60 11.80
CA HIS A 234 0.94 -19.45 11.93
C HIS A 234 0.39 -19.05 10.57
N GLN A 235 -0.89 -18.67 10.53
CA GLN A 235 -1.47 -18.06 9.33
C GLN A 235 -0.94 -16.63 9.23
N GLN A 236 -0.08 -16.37 8.25
CA GLN A 236 0.33 -15.03 7.88
C GLN A 236 -0.69 -14.43 6.91
N ARG A 237 -0.99 -13.14 7.04
CA ARG A 237 -1.73 -12.39 6.02
C ARG A 237 -0.90 -11.22 5.53
N ILE A 238 -0.85 -11.03 4.21
CA ILE A 238 -0.19 -9.90 3.56
C ILE A 238 -1.23 -9.18 2.70
N ALA A 239 -1.51 -7.93 3.03
CA ALA A 239 -2.29 -7.05 2.18
C ALA A 239 -1.32 -6.26 1.31
N LEU A 240 -1.31 -6.52 0.00
CA LEU A 240 -0.63 -5.68 -0.97
C LEU A 240 -1.55 -4.50 -1.29
N VAL A 241 -1.16 -3.31 -0.84
CA VAL A 241 -1.95 -2.10 -0.98
C VAL A 241 -1.22 -1.15 -1.91
N PHE A 242 -1.84 -0.81 -3.03
CA PHE A 242 -1.32 0.22 -3.91
C PHE A 242 -1.92 1.58 -3.56
N SER A 243 -1.05 2.54 -3.22
CA SER A 243 -1.40 3.94 -3.00
C SER A 243 -1.48 4.73 -4.31
N MET A 244 -1.88 6.00 -4.20
CA MET A 244 -2.00 6.95 -5.32
C MET A 244 -3.08 6.58 -6.37
N PHE A 245 -4.05 5.74 -6.03
CA PHE A 245 -5.10 5.31 -6.98
C PHE A 245 -6.11 6.42 -7.36
N GLU A 246 -5.90 7.66 -6.90
CA GLU A 246 -6.51 8.86 -7.47
C GLU A 246 -5.97 9.22 -8.85
N THR A 247 -4.74 8.81 -9.19
CA THR A 247 -4.10 9.13 -10.48
C THR A 247 -4.92 8.59 -11.66
N PRO A 248 -5.23 9.40 -12.71
CA PRO A 248 -6.09 9.00 -13.83
C PRO A 248 -5.71 7.66 -14.49
N LYS A 249 -4.41 7.39 -14.66
CA LYS A 249 -3.90 6.14 -15.23
C LYS A 249 -4.29 4.90 -14.40
N LEU A 250 -4.36 5.04 -13.08
CA LEU A 250 -4.64 3.96 -12.13
C LEU A 250 -6.14 3.76 -11.92
N GLN A 251 -6.96 4.82 -12.06
CA GLN A 251 -8.40 4.78 -11.83
C GLN A 251 -9.12 3.66 -12.59
N GLN A 252 -8.70 3.37 -13.83
CA GLN A 252 -9.29 2.31 -14.67
C GLN A 252 -9.16 0.90 -14.05
N TYR A 253 -8.16 0.69 -13.18
CA TYR A 253 -7.88 -0.58 -12.54
C TYR A 253 -8.48 -0.72 -11.14
N ARG A 254 -9.18 0.31 -10.62
CA ARG A 254 -9.71 0.31 -9.25
C ARG A 254 -10.68 -0.84 -8.96
N LYS A 255 -11.33 -1.39 -9.98
CA LYS A 255 -12.24 -2.55 -9.88
C LYS A 255 -11.53 -3.89 -10.09
N ASN A 256 -10.26 -3.89 -10.52
CA ASN A 256 -9.47 -5.08 -10.81
C ASN A 256 -7.98 -4.83 -10.50
N VAL A 257 -7.70 -4.69 -9.20
CA VAL A 257 -6.35 -4.37 -8.68
C VAL A 257 -5.39 -5.54 -8.87
N GLU A 258 -5.89 -6.78 -8.78
CA GLU A 258 -5.12 -8.00 -9.07
C GLU A 258 -4.54 -7.95 -10.48
N LYS A 259 -5.38 -7.70 -11.49
CA LYS A 259 -4.91 -7.54 -12.87
C LYS A 259 -3.90 -6.40 -13.04
N PHE A 260 -4.04 -5.32 -12.28
CA PHE A 260 -3.03 -4.25 -12.28
C PHE A 260 -1.69 -4.73 -11.73
N ALA A 261 -1.70 -5.47 -10.61
CA ALA A 261 -0.50 -6.07 -10.05
C ALA A 261 0.17 -7.03 -11.03
N GLU A 262 -0.61 -7.90 -11.68
CA GLU A 262 -0.09 -8.87 -12.67
C GLU A 262 0.59 -8.18 -13.87
N ILE A 263 0.06 -7.04 -14.33
CA ILE A 263 0.59 -6.32 -15.49
C ILE A 263 1.81 -5.49 -15.13
N PHE A 264 1.76 -4.75 -14.01
CA PHE A 264 2.74 -3.72 -13.68
C PHE A 264 3.74 -4.13 -12.59
N PHE A 265 3.42 -5.14 -11.80
CA PHE A 265 4.26 -5.67 -10.72
C PHE A 265 4.40 -7.20 -10.77
N PRO A 266 4.74 -7.78 -11.95
CA PRO A 266 4.75 -9.24 -12.13
C PRO A 266 5.74 -9.97 -11.21
N GLN A 267 6.89 -9.37 -10.89
CA GLN A 267 7.88 -10.01 -10.02
C GLN A 267 7.40 -10.05 -8.56
N THR A 268 6.69 -9.01 -8.12
CA THR A 268 6.02 -8.95 -6.82
C THR A 268 4.92 -10.01 -6.74
N VAL A 269 4.08 -10.11 -7.76
CA VAL A 269 3.02 -11.14 -7.82
C VAL A 269 3.62 -12.54 -7.72
N ASN A 270 4.65 -12.86 -8.52
CA ASN A 270 5.31 -14.16 -8.46
C ASN A 270 5.88 -14.47 -7.05
N ALA A 271 6.49 -13.49 -6.39
CA ALA A 271 7.03 -13.69 -5.03
C ALA A 271 5.92 -13.90 -3.98
N LEU A 272 4.74 -13.29 -4.17
CA LEU A 272 3.56 -13.53 -3.33
C LEU A 272 2.94 -14.90 -3.60
N ASP A 273 2.89 -15.34 -4.86
CA ASP A 273 2.41 -16.68 -5.22
C ASP A 273 3.30 -17.76 -4.59
N ASP A 274 4.62 -17.60 -4.64
CA ASP A 274 5.56 -18.46 -3.92
C ASP A 274 5.24 -18.50 -2.41
N LEU A 275 4.94 -17.36 -1.80
CA LEU A 275 4.56 -17.30 -0.39
C LEU A 275 3.26 -18.07 -0.08
N ILE A 276 2.27 -18.01 -0.97
CA ILE A 276 1.01 -18.73 -0.84
C ILE A 276 1.22 -20.24 -0.99
N GLU A 277 2.05 -20.67 -1.95
CA GLU A 277 2.30 -22.07 -2.23
C GLU A 277 3.15 -22.75 -1.15
N TYR A 278 4.21 -22.08 -0.68
CA TYR A 278 5.20 -22.68 0.21
C TYR A 278 4.91 -22.48 1.71
N LYS A 279 4.01 -21.55 2.08
CA LYS A 279 3.75 -21.19 3.49
C LYS A 279 2.24 -21.07 3.76
N ASN A 280 1.88 -21.01 5.04
CA ASN A 280 0.51 -20.73 5.45
C ASN A 280 0.23 -19.21 5.35
N CYS A 281 0.32 -18.66 4.13
CA CYS A 281 0.17 -17.24 3.84
C CYS A 281 -1.09 -16.98 3.01
N ASP A 282 -1.95 -16.07 3.47
CA ASP A 282 -3.03 -15.51 2.65
C ASP A 282 -2.58 -14.15 2.11
N VAL A 283 -2.90 -13.84 0.86
CA VAL A 283 -2.61 -12.56 0.23
C VAL A 283 -3.88 -11.95 -0.34
N ALA A 284 -4.00 -10.62 -0.26
CA ALA A 284 -5.06 -9.87 -0.91
C ALA A 284 -4.57 -8.52 -1.42
N TYR A 285 -5.21 -8.05 -2.49
CA TYR A 285 -4.83 -6.86 -3.24
C TYR A 285 -5.84 -5.74 -3.00
N PHE A 286 -5.33 -4.54 -2.73
CA PHE A 286 -6.15 -3.37 -2.47
C PHE A 286 -5.60 -2.15 -3.19
N ALA A 287 -6.51 -1.24 -3.52
CA ALA A 287 -6.20 0.09 -4.01
C ALA A 287 -6.68 1.10 -2.98
N CYS A 288 -5.85 2.09 -2.67
CA CYS A 288 -6.24 3.18 -1.80
C CYS A 288 -5.79 4.54 -2.36
N SER A 289 -6.47 5.57 -1.90
CA SER A 289 -6.00 6.95 -2.01
C SER A 289 -6.18 7.65 -0.69
N ALA A 290 -5.08 8.27 -0.23
CA ALA A 290 -5.12 9.14 0.94
C ALA A 290 -5.80 10.48 0.65
N PHE A 291 -5.90 10.90 -0.61
CA PHE A 291 -6.43 12.22 -1.00
C PHE A 291 -7.81 12.14 -1.64
N GLY A 292 -8.10 11.06 -2.36
CA GLY A 292 -9.40 10.83 -2.99
C GLY A 292 -9.64 11.65 -4.25
N PHE A 293 -10.92 11.93 -4.52
CA PHE A 293 -11.36 12.62 -5.73
C PHE A 293 -12.29 13.77 -5.43
N LEU A 294 -12.28 14.74 -6.34
CA LEU A 294 -13.31 15.75 -6.53
C LEU A 294 -14.25 15.32 -7.65
N GLU A 295 -15.50 15.76 -7.57
CA GLU A 295 -16.46 15.67 -8.67
C GLU A 295 -16.50 17.04 -9.37
N GLU A 296 -15.94 17.11 -10.58
CA GLU A 296 -15.92 18.32 -11.41
C GLU A 296 -16.58 17.97 -12.76
N ASP A 297 -17.68 18.66 -13.11
CA ASP A 297 -18.45 18.45 -14.35
C ASP A 297 -18.81 16.97 -14.64
N GLY A 298 -19.18 16.21 -13.60
CA GLY A 298 -19.53 14.80 -13.71
C GLY A 298 -18.35 13.85 -13.92
N LYS A 299 -17.10 14.34 -13.78
CA LYS A 299 -15.87 13.55 -13.85
C LYS A 299 -15.20 13.50 -12.48
N LEU A 300 -14.51 12.39 -12.22
CA LEU A 300 -13.65 12.24 -11.04
C LEU A 300 -12.28 12.83 -11.36
N VAL A 301 -11.92 13.89 -10.64
CA VAL A 301 -10.62 14.56 -10.73
C VAL A 301 -9.83 14.27 -9.44
N PRO A 302 -8.52 14.00 -9.50
CA PRO A 302 -7.72 13.78 -8.29
C PRO A 302 -7.84 14.97 -7.32
N ASN A 303 -8.05 14.71 -6.02
CA ASN A 303 -8.07 15.75 -5.00
C ASN A 303 -6.66 16.02 -4.45
N VAL A 304 -5.68 16.12 -5.34
CA VAL A 304 -4.27 16.31 -5.00
C VAL A 304 -3.66 17.38 -5.87
N ASP A 305 -2.94 18.30 -5.23
CA ASP A 305 -2.01 19.20 -5.90
C ASP A 305 -0.58 18.73 -5.61
N HIS A 306 0.29 18.85 -6.60
CA HIS A 306 1.71 18.55 -6.46
C HIS A 306 2.48 19.84 -6.25
N ILE A 307 3.08 19.98 -5.07
CA ILE A 307 3.96 21.09 -4.73
C ILE A 307 5.40 20.66 -5.03
N HIS A 308 6.08 21.52 -5.78
CA HIS A 308 7.50 21.39 -6.07
C HIS A 308 8.25 22.40 -5.20
N TYR A 309 9.09 21.91 -4.30
CA TYR A 309 9.96 22.75 -3.50
C TYR A 309 11.42 22.47 -3.84
N ILE A 310 12.20 23.53 -4.06
CA ILE A 310 13.65 23.41 -4.28
C ILE A 310 14.33 23.93 -3.03
N ASN A 311 15.03 23.04 -2.32
CA ASN A 311 15.87 23.42 -1.19
C ASN A 311 17.27 22.88 -1.37
N HIS A 312 18.29 23.74 -1.36
CA HIS A 312 19.70 23.35 -1.49
C HIS A 312 19.92 22.26 -2.59
N GLU A 313 19.42 22.51 -3.81
CA GLU A 313 19.53 21.62 -4.99
C GLU A 313 18.71 20.33 -4.95
N ILE A 314 17.96 20.05 -3.87
CA ILE A 314 17.03 18.93 -3.81
C ILE A 314 15.67 19.39 -4.32
N LEU A 315 15.29 18.92 -5.51
CA LEU A 315 13.92 19.03 -5.99
C LEU A 315 13.05 18.04 -5.24
N SER A 316 12.13 18.60 -4.49
CA SER A 316 11.30 17.92 -3.54
C SER A 316 9.87 17.92 -4.09
N HIS A 317 9.31 16.73 -4.33
CA HIS A 317 7.96 16.54 -4.91
C HIS A 317 7.00 16.00 -3.86
N TRP A 318 5.93 16.75 -3.59
CA TRP A 318 5.05 16.51 -2.44
C TRP A 318 3.60 16.64 -2.88
N GLY A 319 2.74 15.72 -2.46
CA GLY A 319 1.31 15.78 -2.73
C GLY A 319 0.57 16.38 -1.54
N VAL A 320 -0.32 17.33 -1.79
CA VAL A 320 -1.20 17.93 -0.77
C VAL A 320 -2.64 17.88 -1.22
N ILE A 321 -3.59 17.92 -0.27
CA ILE A 321 -5.01 17.90 -0.61
C ILE A 321 -5.40 19.20 -1.31
N LYS A 322 -5.93 19.10 -2.54
CA LYS A 322 -6.37 20.25 -3.35
C LYS A 322 -7.56 20.99 -2.71
N ASP A 323 -8.57 20.25 -2.26
CA ASP A 323 -9.73 20.79 -1.55
C ASP A 323 -10.04 19.95 -0.29
N PRO A 324 -9.59 20.43 0.90
CA PRO A 324 -9.86 19.79 2.18
C PRO A 324 -11.35 19.66 2.53
N LYS A 325 -12.21 20.57 2.07
CA LYS A 325 -13.65 20.54 2.40
C LYS A 325 -14.37 19.37 1.74
N HIS A 326 -13.85 18.89 0.62
CA HIS A 326 -14.37 17.76 -0.13
C HIS A 326 -13.45 16.54 -0.05
N TRP A 327 -12.59 16.48 0.97
CA TRP A 327 -11.69 15.36 1.19
C TRP A 327 -12.45 14.04 1.40
N LYS A 328 -12.25 13.10 0.47
CA LYS A 328 -12.92 11.79 0.43
C LYS A 328 -11.91 10.69 0.12
N PRO A 329 -11.03 10.34 1.07
CA PRO A 329 -10.12 9.22 0.91
C PRO A 329 -10.88 7.90 0.75
N PHE A 330 -10.21 6.88 0.23
CA PHE A 330 -10.83 5.56 0.08
C PHE A 330 -9.82 4.42 0.16
N GLY A 331 -10.32 3.21 0.46
CA GLY A 331 -9.55 1.98 0.40
C GLY A 331 -8.54 1.84 1.52
N VAL A 332 -8.60 2.71 2.53
CA VAL A 332 -7.68 2.71 3.69
C VAL A 332 -8.18 1.78 4.78
N VAL A 333 -9.49 1.50 4.82
CA VAL A 333 -10.10 0.69 5.88
C VAL A 333 -10.15 -0.79 5.51
N ALA A 334 -10.45 -1.10 4.24
CA ALA A 334 -10.63 -2.47 3.77
C ALA A 334 -9.41 -3.40 4.01
N PRO A 335 -8.16 -2.98 3.78
CA PRO A 335 -6.98 -3.83 4.04
C PRO A 335 -6.87 -4.23 5.51
N VAL A 336 -7.12 -3.30 6.42
CA VAL A 336 -7.07 -3.53 7.87
C VAL A 336 -8.13 -4.54 8.29
N TYR A 337 -9.37 -4.37 7.83
CA TYR A 337 -10.44 -5.33 8.11
C TYR A 337 -10.09 -6.74 7.63
N TRP A 338 -9.54 -6.86 6.42
CA TRP A 338 -9.15 -8.14 5.86
C TRP A 338 -7.98 -8.77 6.62
N LEU A 339 -6.96 -7.99 7.01
CA LEU A 339 -5.84 -8.50 7.81
C LEU A 339 -6.33 -9.10 9.14
N LEU A 340 -7.29 -8.43 9.80
CA LEU A 340 -7.85 -8.88 11.07
C LEU A 340 -8.75 -10.11 10.90
N THR A 341 -9.61 -10.14 9.89
CA THR A 341 -10.71 -11.11 9.81
C THR A 341 -10.51 -12.21 8.77
N GLY A 342 -9.70 -11.96 7.74
CA GLY A 342 -9.64 -12.75 6.51
C GLY A 342 -10.88 -12.61 5.62
N GLU A 343 -11.78 -11.67 5.91
CA GLU A 343 -13.02 -11.45 5.16
C GLU A 343 -12.96 -10.16 4.34
N HIS A 344 -13.65 -10.15 3.19
CA HIS A 344 -13.82 -8.95 2.38
C HIS A 344 -15.20 -8.31 2.61
N ASP A 345 -15.25 -6.98 2.60
CA ASP A 345 -16.51 -6.23 2.52
C ASP A 345 -16.38 -5.11 1.51
N LYS A 346 -17.18 -5.19 0.44
CA LYS A 346 -17.14 -4.23 -0.67
C LYS A 346 -17.50 -2.81 -0.26
N ARG A 347 -18.23 -2.61 0.84
CA ARG A 347 -18.57 -1.27 1.35
C ARG A 347 -17.35 -0.57 1.93
N LEU A 348 -16.41 -1.33 2.49
CA LEU A 348 -15.16 -0.79 3.02
C LEU A 348 -14.20 -0.35 1.91
N LEU A 349 -14.37 -0.80 0.65
CA LEU A 349 -13.51 -0.35 -0.46
C LEU A 349 -13.72 1.12 -0.83
N LYS A 350 -14.82 1.73 -0.34
CA LYS A 350 -15.15 3.14 -0.58
C LYS A 350 -14.58 4.09 0.47
N ILE A 351 -13.95 3.55 1.51
CA ILE A 351 -13.43 4.29 2.67
C ILE A 351 -12.01 3.82 3.01
#